data_AF-A0A849RY06-F1
#
_entry.id   AF-A0A849RY06-F1
#
_cell.length_a   1.000
_cell.length_b   1.000
_cell.length_c   1.000
_cell.angle_alpha   90.00
_cell.angle_beta   90.00
_cell.angle_gamma   90.00
#
_symmetry.space_group_name_H-M   'P 1'
#
loop_
_entity.id
_entity.type
_entity.pdbx_description
1 polymer ?
#
loop_
_entity_poly.entity_id
_entity_poly.type
_entity_poly.pdbx_seq_one_letter_code
_entity_poly.pdbx_strand_id
1 'polypeptide(L)'
;MNNKLASIAIGFIGLLNMGCSIAMALNGHQEPAFDAFEVGSSRKQVEIQLGTPVSSKMLKDGTKEDTYKYEIGNSPNGARATLYFYYDLATIGLAEPIFSLIELFQGHDEYSYVVYNHDDRVMAISGYRPPPISPEIKAAQEAQEQYKKKPATSDFSNTPAPSPDASPPTSP
;
A
#
# COMPACT_ATOMS: atom_id res chain seq x y z
N MET A 1 28.45 2.79 36.03
CA MET A 1 28.07 1.78 35.02
C MET A 1 28.04 2.43 33.64
N ASN A 2 29.23 2.47 33.07
CA ASN A 2 29.73 2.77 31.73
C ASN A 2 28.74 3.21 30.61
N ASN A 3 28.78 4.50 30.27
CA ASN A 3 28.19 5.08 29.05
C ASN A 3 28.63 4.35 27.76
N LYS A 4 29.82 3.72 27.78
CA LYS A 4 30.32 2.88 26.67
C LYS A 4 29.52 1.59 26.50
N LEU A 5 29.14 0.92 27.60
CA LEU A 5 28.28 -0.27 27.56
C LEU A 5 26.86 0.11 27.11
N ALA A 6 26.34 1.26 27.57
CA ALA A 6 25.06 1.79 27.10
C ALA A 6 25.06 2.10 25.60
N SER A 7 26.13 2.71 25.08
CA SER A 7 26.25 3.04 23.65
C SER A 7 26.36 1.79 22.76
N ILE A 8 27.12 0.78 23.20
CA ILE A 8 27.21 -0.51 22.50
C ILE A 8 25.86 -1.23 22.53
N ALA A 9 25.16 -1.23 23.66
CA ALA A 9 23.84 -1.85 23.76
C ALA A 9 22.81 -1.16 22.86
N ILE A 10 22.79 0.18 22.82
CA ILE A 10 21.89 0.96 21.95
C ILE A 10 22.19 0.69 20.47
N GLY A 11 23.47 0.65 20.06
CA GLY A 11 23.85 0.31 18.69
C GLY A 11 23.47 -1.12 18.31
N PHE A 12 23.62 -2.09 19.22
CA PHE A 12 23.26 -3.49 18.98
C PHE A 12 21.74 -3.69 18.90
N ILE A 13 20.96 -2.97 19.71
CA ILE A 13 19.49 -2.99 19.67
C ILE A 13 18.98 -2.35 18.36
N GLY A 14 19.60 -1.25 17.91
CA GLY A 14 19.26 -0.63 16.61
C GLY A 14 19.48 -1.59 15.44
N LEU A 15 20.58 -2.35 15.44
CA LEU A 15 20.88 -3.31 14.38
C LEU A 15 19.90 -4.48 14.33
N LEU A 16 19.39 -4.93 15.48
CA LEU A 16 18.41 -6.03 15.58
C LEU A 16 17.00 -5.63 15.13
N ASN A 17 16.68 -4.33 15.08
CA ASN A 17 15.36 -3.84 14.69
C ASN A 17 15.32 -3.31 13.24
N MET A 18 16.43 -3.35 12.49
CA MET A 18 16.46 -2.88 11.10
C MET A 18 15.50 -3.69 10.22
N GLY A 19 14.54 -3.00 9.61
CA GLY A 19 13.63 -3.56 8.60
C GLY A 19 12.32 -4.11 9.13
N CYS A 20 11.96 -3.82 10.38
CA CYS A 20 10.61 -4.11 10.90
C CYS A 20 9.56 -3.32 10.11
N SER A 21 9.78 -2.02 9.89
CA SER A 21 8.85 -1.20 9.13
C SER A 21 8.72 -1.66 7.67
N ILE A 22 9.84 -2.05 7.07
CA ILE A 22 9.90 -2.61 5.70
C ILE A 22 9.10 -3.91 5.62
N ALA A 23 9.30 -4.82 6.58
CA ALA A 23 8.58 -6.09 6.63
C ALA A 23 7.08 -5.88 6.81
N MET A 24 6.66 -4.95 7.66
CA MET A 24 5.24 -4.63 7.84
C MET A 24 4.64 -3.99 6.57
N ALA A 25 5.33 -3.03 5.95
CA ALA A 25 4.89 -2.40 4.71
C ALA A 25 4.75 -3.39 3.55
N LEU A 26 5.52 -4.49 3.53
CA LEU A 26 5.42 -5.53 2.52
C LEU A 26 4.39 -6.63 2.83
N ASN A 27 3.95 -6.76 4.09
CA ASN A 27 3.11 -7.88 4.55
C ASN A 27 1.76 -7.44 5.13
N GLY A 28 1.27 -6.26 4.76
CA GLY A 28 -0.06 -5.81 5.15
C GLY A 28 -1.21 -6.62 4.51
N HIS A 29 -2.45 -6.21 4.74
CA HIS A 29 -3.64 -6.89 4.22
C HIS A 29 -4.14 -6.26 2.91
N GLN A 30 -4.26 -7.08 1.87
CA GLN A 30 -4.75 -6.63 0.57
C GLN A 30 -6.19 -6.10 0.68
N GLU A 31 -6.42 -4.88 0.19
CA GLU A 31 -7.76 -4.30 0.18
C GLU A 31 -8.70 -5.06 -0.78
N PRO A 32 -9.98 -5.25 -0.42
CA PRO A 32 -10.92 -5.95 -1.28
C PRO A 32 -11.20 -5.21 -2.59
N ALA A 33 -11.43 -5.96 -3.68
CA ALA A 33 -11.87 -5.39 -4.95
C ALA A 33 -13.41 -5.18 -4.94
N PHE A 34 -13.86 -4.03 -4.46
CA PHE A 34 -15.28 -3.69 -4.31
C PHE A 34 -16.07 -3.65 -5.63
N ASP A 35 -15.38 -3.48 -6.75
CA ASP A 35 -15.95 -3.46 -8.11
C ASP A 35 -16.06 -4.87 -8.72
N ALA A 36 -15.49 -5.89 -8.08
CA ALA A 36 -15.53 -7.26 -8.58
C ALA A 36 -16.84 -8.01 -8.25
N PHE A 37 -17.77 -7.37 -7.53
CA PHE A 37 -19.10 -7.92 -7.23
C PHE A 37 -20.14 -6.80 -7.13
N GLU A 38 -21.36 -7.13 -7.54
CA GLU A 38 -22.49 -6.21 -7.60
C GLU A 38 -23.80 -6.92 -7.25
N VAL A 39 -24.91 -6.21 -7.33
CA VAL A 39 -26.23 -6.83 -7.17
C VAL A 39 -26.43 -7.92 -8.22
N GLY A 40 -26.86 -9.10 -7.79
CA GLY A 40 -26.97 -10.31 -8.63
C GLY A 40 -25.74 -11.22 -8.61
N SER A 41 -24.59 -10.77 -8.11
CA SER A 41 -23.41 -11.61 -7.90
C SER A 41 -23.73 -12.79 -6.98
N SER A 42 -23.00 -13.89 -7.15
CA SER A 42 -23.12 -15.04 -6.24
C SER A 42 -22.43 -14.76 -4.91
N ARG A 43 -22.92 -15.36 -3.82
CA ARG A 43 -22.27 -15.30 -2.50
C ARG A 43 -20.80 -15.70 -2.55
N LYS A 44 -20.47 -16.74 -3.32
CA LYS A 44 -19.07 -17.19 -3.50
C LYS A 44 -18.20 -16.11 -4.14
N GLN A 45 -18.73 -15.33 -5.08
CA GLN A 45 -17.99 -14.22 -5.70
C GLN A 45 -17.69 -13.12 -4.68
N VAL A 46 -18.63 -12.82 -3.79
CA VAL A 46 -18.42 -11.88 -2.68
C VAL A 46 -17.36 -12.42 -1.71
N GLU A 47 -17.46 -13.69 -1.32
CA GLU A 47 -16.52 -14.32 -0.39
C GLU A 47 -15.07 -14.42 -0.93
N ILE A 48 -14.90 -14.54 -2.25
CA ILE A 48 -13.56 -14.47 -2.87
C ILE A 48 -12.91 -13.10 -2.64
N GLN A 49 -13.71 -12.03 -2.58
CA GLN A 49 -13.21 -10.67 -2.45
C GLN A 49 -13.14 -10.19 -1.00
N LEU A 50 -14.18 -10.47 -0.20
CA LEU A 50 -14.32 -9.99 1.17
C LEU A 50 -13.91 -11.02 2.23
N GLY A 51 -13.60 -12.26 1.83
CA GLY A 51 -13.37 -13.37 2.75
C GLY A 51 -14.67 -13.98 3.28
N THR A 52 -14.55 -14.83 4.31
CA THR A 52 -15.72 -15.45 4.95
C THR A 52 -16.47 -14.45 5.83
N PRO A 53 -17.81 -14.49 5.88
CA PRO A 53 -18.57 -13.59 6.73
C PRO A 53 -18.30 -13.86 8.21
N VAL A 54 -18.20 -12.80 9.02
CA VAL A 54 -18.05 -12.87 10.48
C VAL A 54 -19.39 -13.13 11.18
N SER A 55 -20.51 -12.91 10.49
CA SER A 55 -21.85 -13.20 10.98
C SER A 55 -22.80 -13.46 9.80
N SER A 56 -23.74 -14.38 9.99
CA SER A 56 -24.83 -14.66 9.05
C SER A 56 -26.15 -14.70 9.83
N LYS A 57 -27.15 -13.94 9.38
CA LYS A 57 -28.47 -13.83 10.03
C LYS A 57 -29.57 -14.04 9.01
N MET A 58 -30.59 -14.81 9.38
CA MET A 58 -31.82 -14.90 8.60
C MET A 58 -32.76 -13.74 8.96
N LEU A 59 -33.25 -13.04 7.95
CA LEU A 59 -34.20 -11.95 8.10
C LEU A 59 -35.64 -12.48 8.12
N LYS A 60 -36.56 -11.63 8.56
CA LYS A 60 -37.98 -11.98 8.69
C LYS A 60 -38.66 -12.30 7.36
N ASP A 61 -38.12 -11.81 6.26
CA ASP A 61 -38.58 -12.05 4.89
C ASP A 61 -37.99 -13.33 4.27
N GLY A 62 -37.17 -14.08 5.03
CA GLY A 62 -36.52 -15.30 4.55
C GLY A 62 -35.22 -15.05 3.79
N THR A 63 -34.80 -13.80 3.62
CA THR A 63 -33.49 -13.46 3.07
C THR A 63 -32.39 -13.66 4.11
N LYS A 64 -31.14 -13.72 3.65
CA LYS A 64 -29.96 -13.90 4.52
C LYS A 64 -29.09 -12.66 4.45
N GLU A 65 -28.76 -12.06 5.59
CA GLU A 65 -27.77 -10.99 5.69
C GLU A 65 -26.47 -11.55 6.25
N ASP A 66 -25.39 -11.36 5.50
CA ASP A 66 -24.04 -11.63 5.96
C ASP A 66 -23.30 -10.33 6.26
N THR A 67 -22.55 -10.34 7.36
CA THR A 67 -21.63 -9.28 7.75
C THR A 67 -20.21 -9.71 7.39
N TYR A 68 -19.51 -8.89 6.62
CA TYR A 68 -18.11 -9.07 6.26
C TYR A 68 -17.26 -8.03 6.98
N LYS A 69 -16.07 -8.46 7.42
CA LYS A 69 -15.07 -7.64 8.09
C LYS A 69 -13.76 -7.75 7.33
N TYR A 70 -13.13 -6.63 7.02
CA TYR A 70 -11.86 -6.58 6.33
C TYR A 70 -11.08 -5.33 6.75
N GLU A 71 -9.77 -5.32 6.55
CA GLU A 71 -8.90 -4.19 6.88
C GLU A 71 -8.66 -3.30 5.66
N ILE A 72 -8.71 -1.99 5.87
CA ILE A 72 -8.46 -0.96 4.86
C ILE A 72 -7.29 -0.10 5.30
N GLY A 73 -6.49 0.40 4.35
CA GLY A 73 -5.43 1.37 4.60
C GLY A 73 -4.08 0.77 4.95
N ASN A 74 -3.96 -0.56 4.99
CA ASN A 74 -2.72 -1.28 5.27
C ASN A 74 -2.37 -2.28 4.16
N SER A 75 -2.65 -1.94 2.89
CA SER A 75 -2.25 -2.79 1.77
C SER A 75 -0.73 -2.90 1.65
N PRO A 76 -0.18 -4.08 1.26
CA PRO A 76 1.22 -4.22 0.90
C PRO A 76 1.67 -3.15 -0.10
N ASN A 77 2.74 -2.43 0.23
CA ASN A 77 3.21 -1.30 -0.55
C ASN A 77 4.73 -1.29 -0.68
N GLY A 78 5.23 -1.80 -1.81
CA GLY A 78 6.66 -1.84 -2.11
C GLY A 78 7.32 -0.46 -2.23
N ALA A 79 6.58 0.57 -2.65
CA ALA A 79 7.12 1.92 -2.71
C ALA A 79 7.34 2.50 -1.30
N ARG A 80 6.38 2.29 -0.38
CA ARG A 80 6.49 2.65 1.04
C ARG A 80 7.67 1.92 1.70
N ALA A 81 7.78 0.62 1.49
CA ALA A 81 8.89 -0.19 1.98
C ALA A 81 10.26 0.28 1.45
N THR A 82 10.33 0.64 0.16
CA THR A 82 11.56 1.18 -0.45
C THR A 82 11.95 2.52 0.17
N LEU A 83 10.98 3.40 0.45
CA LEU A 83 11.25 4.68 1.12
C LEU A 83 11.82 4.44 2.53
N TYR A 84 11.21 3.55 3.32
CA TYR A 84 11.74 3.22 4.65
C TYR A 84 13.16 2.68 4.59
N PHE A 85 13.46 1.79 3.64
CA PHE A 85 14.83 1.31 3.42
C PHE A 85 15.83 2.46 3.19
N TYR A 86 15.51 3.43 2.34
CA TYR A 86 16.39 4.57 2.10
C TYR A 86 16.56 5.45 3.34
N TYR A 87 15.48 5.69 4.09
CA TYR A 87 15.55 6.47 5.33
C TYR A 87 16.36 5.74 6.41
N ASP A 88 16.24 4.43 6.53
CA ASP A 88 17.04 3.64 7.45
C ASP A 88 18.52 3.71 7.10
N LEU A 89 18.89 3.63 5.82
CA LEU A 89 20.28 3.83 5.42
C LEU A 89 20.78 5.25 5.73
N ALA A 90 19.97 6.27 5.43
CA ALA A 90 20.34 7.66 5.66
C ALA A 90 20.44 8.02 7.14
N THR A 91 19.66 7.36 7.99
CA THR A 91 19.59 7.61 9.44
C THR A 91 20.31 6.56 10.28
N ILE A 92 20.96 5.58 9.64
CA ILE A 92 21.60 4.44 10.31
C ILE A 92 20.60 3.69 11.23
N GLY A 93 19.39 3.49 10.74
CA GLY A 93 18.30 2.78 11.42
C GLY A 93 17.64 3.55 12.57
N LEU A 94 17.94 4.84 12.76
CA LEU A 94 17.29 5.65 13.79
C LEU A 94 15.83 5.98 13.47
N ALA A 95 15.42 5.91 12.20
CA ALA A 95 14.03 6.14 11.79
C ALA A 95 13.12 4.93 12.05
N GLU A 96 13.67 3.73 12.18
CA GLU A 96 12.91 2.48 12.33
C GLU A 96 11.84 2.51 13.44
N PRO A 97 12.11 3.00 14.67
CA PRO A 97 11.09 3.04 15.71
C PRO A 97 9.89 3.91 15.33
N ILE A 98 10.11 4.98 14.56
CA ILE A 98 9.04 5.88 14.13
C ILE A 98 8.21 5.21 13.04
N PHE A 99 8.84 4.68 11.98
CA PHE A 99 8.11 4.01 10.90
C PHE A 99 7.44 2.73 11.35
N SER A 100 8.07 1.98 12.26
CA SER A 100 7.46 0.78 12.83
C SER A 100 6.18 1.11 13.61
N LEU A 101 6.15 2.22 14.35
CA LEU A 101 4.92 2.67 15.02
C LEU A 101 3.86 3.11 14.00
N ILE A 102 4.26 3.80 12.93
CA ILE A 102 3.33 4.19 11.86
C ILE A 102 2.68 2.95 11.25
N GLU A 103 3.46 1.94 10.86
CA GLU A 103 2.93 0.69 10.29
C GLU A 103 2.12 -0.13 11.30
N LEU A 104 2.53 -0.16 12.58
CA LEU A 104 1.80 -0.90 13.61
C LEU A 104 0.39 -0.35 13.83
N PHE A 105 0.20 0.96 13.69
CA PHE A 105 -1.10 1.62 13.78
C PHE A 105 -1.72 1.91 12.41
N GLN A 106 -1.14 1.36 11.35
CA GLN A 106 -1.66 1.54 10.01
C GLN A 106 -2.80 0.57 9.75
N GLY A 107 -3.87 1.11 9.17
CA GLY A 107 -5.05 0.36 8.83
C GLY A 107 -6.15 0.45 9.88
N HIS A 108 -7.36 0.09 9.47
CA HIS A 108 -8.51 -0.03 10.35
C HIS A 108 -9.50 -1.04 9.78
N ASP A 109 -10.28 -1.63 10.67
CA ASP A 109 -11.33 -2.57 10.32
C ASP A 109 -12.56 -1.83 9.77
N GLU A 110 -13.08 -2.31 8.65
CA GLU A 110 -14.32 -1.85 8.05
C GLU A 110 -15.31 -3.00 7.86
N TYR A 111 -16.59 -2.64 7.71
CA TYR A 111 -17.69 -3.60 7.65
C TYR A 111 -18.60 -3.34 6.44
N SER A 112 -18.96 -4.42 5.76
CA SER A 112 -20.02 -4.42 4.75
C SER A 112 -21.09 -5.46 5.09
N TYR A 113 -22.33 -5.11 4.78
CA TYR A 113 -23.49 -5.98 4.95
C TYR A 113 -24.04 -6.32 3.57
N VAL A 114 -24.21 -7.62 3.32
CA VAL A 114 -24.68 -8.13 2.04
C VAL A 114 -25.92 -8.98 2.28
N VAL A 115 -27.04 -8.60 1.67
CA VAL A 115 -28.29 -9.34 1.73
C VAL A 115 -28.38 -10.24 0.51
N TYR A 116 -28.69 -11.52 0.75
CA TYR A 116 -28.82 -12.56 -0.25
C TYR A 116 -30.26 -13.07 -0.34
N ASN A 117 -30.68 -13.41 -1.56
CA ASN A 117 -31.92 -14.15 -1.78
C ASN A 117 -31.74 -15.65 -1.45
N HIS A 118 -32.81 -16.44 -1.64
CA HIS A 118 -32.79 -17.90 -1.42
C HIS A 118 -31.83 -18.68 -2.34
N ASP A 119 -31.44 -18.09 -3.47
CA ASP A 119 -30.49 -18.69 -4.44
C ASP A 119 -29.04 -18.23 -4.18
N ASP A 120 -28.75 -17.66 -3.01
CA ASP A 120 -27.43 -17.11 -2.64
C ASP A 120 -26.91 -16.04 -3.61
N ARG A 121 -27.81 -15.20 -4.11
CA ARG A 121 -27.47 -14.03 -4.94
C ARG A 121 -27.70 -12.73 -4.21
N VAL A 122 -26.77 -11.81 -4.42
CA VAL A 122 -26.79 -10.47 -3.81
C VAL A 122 -28.04 -9.72 -4.23
N MET A 123 -28.81 -9.25 -3.25
CA MET A 123 -29.94 -8.34 -3.43
C MET A 123 -29.56 -6.91 -3.08
N ALA A 124 -28.79 -6.72 -2.02
CA ALA A 124 -28.36 -5.40 -1.55
C ALA A 124 -26.98 -5.47 -0.91
N ILE A 125 -26.22 -4.39 -1.05
CA ILE A 125 -24.92 -4.20 -0.40
C ILE A 125 -24.97 -2.87 0.31
N SER A 126 -24.58 -2.83 1.58
CA SER A 126 -24.50 -1.62 2.39
C SER A 126 -23.27 -1.63 3.30
N GLY A 127 -23.01 -0.53 4.00
CA GLY A 127 -21.80 -0.33 4.79
C GLY A 127 -20.69 0.36 4.00
N TYR A 128 -19.44 0.06 4.33
CA TYR A 128 -18.29 0.69 3.69
C TYR A 128 -18.18 0.29 2.21
N ARG A 129 -18.00 1.30 1.36
CA ARG A 129 -17.47 1.20 0.01
C ARG A 129 -16.59 2.42 -0.23
N PRO A 130 -15.36 2.23 -0.71
CA PRO A 130 -14.50 3.37 -1.01
C PRO A 130 -15.19 4.23 -2.09
N PRO A 131 -15.10 5.57 -1.99
CA PRO A 131 -15.64 6.44 -3.01
C PRO A 131 -14.96 6.17 -4.36
N PRO A 132 -15.67 6.35 -5.48
CA PRO A 132 -15.05 6.21 -6.79
C PRO A 132 -13.87 7.18 -6.91
N ILE A 133 -12.78 6.68 -7.50
CA ILE A 133 -11.57 7.47 -7.75
C ILE A 133 -11.96 8.69 -8.59
N SER A 134 -11.55 9.90 -8.17
CA SER A 134 -11.89 11.12 -8.92
C SER A 134 -11.26 11.09 -10.33
N PRO A 135 -11.87 11.76 -11.32
CA PRO A 135 -11.33 11.81 -12.68
C PRO A 135 -9.88 12.27 -12.75
N GLU A 136 -9.47 13.17 -11.84
CA GLU A 136 -8.11 13.69 -11.78
C GLU A 136 -7.11 12.60 -11.35
N ILE A 137 -7.44 11.81 -10.33
CA ILE A 137 -6.57 10.73 -9.84
C ILE A 137 -6.51 9.60 -10.86
N LYS A 138 -7.63 9.30 -11.52
CA LYS A 138 -7.66 8.32 -12.61
C LYS A 138 -6.75 8.75 -13.77
N ALA A 139 -6.85 10.00 -14.20
CA ALA A 139 -5.98 10.55 -15.24
C ALA A 139 -4.50 10.54 -14.81
N ALA A 140 -4.21 10.84 -13.54
CA ALA A 140 -2.85 10.77 -13.01
C ALA A 140 -2.29 9.33 -12.99
N GLN A 141 -3.10 8.34 -12.61
CA GLN A 141 -2.72 6.92 -12.64
C GLN A 141 -2.46 6.45 -14.07
N GLU A 142 -3.36 6.75 -15.01
CA GLU A 142 -3.21 6.40 -16.42
C GLU A 142 -1.95 7.04 -17.03
N ALA A 143 -1.67 8.32 -16.71
CA ALA A 143 -0.46 8.99 -17.13
C ALA A 143 0.80 8.28 -16.60
N GLN A 144 0.83 7.92 -15.31
CA GLN A 144 1.95 7.17 -14.73
C GLN A 144 2.13 5.78 -15.36
N GLU A 145 1.05 5.07 -15.68
CA GLU A 145 1.13 3.81 -16.40
C GLU A 145 1.72 3.97 -17.80
N GLN A 146 1.38 5.04 -18.52
CA GLN A 146 1.97 5.34 -19.82
C GLN A 146 3.48 5.58 -19.72
N TYR A 147 3.94 6.28 -18.68
CA TYR A 147 5.37 6.45 -18.40
C TYR A 147 6.09 5.13 -18.12
N LYS A 148 5.46 4.19 -17.38
CA LYS A 148 6.03 2.86 -17.10
C LYS A 148 6.08 1.95 -18.33
N LYS A 149 5.11 2.08 -19.25
CA LYS A 149 5.02 1.26 -20.47
C LYS A 149 5.97 1.73 -21.57
N LYS A 150 6.35 3.01 -21.59
CA LYS A 150 7.34 3.52 -22.56
C LYS A 150 8.71 2.92 -22.21
N PRO A 151 9.34 2.12 -23.09
CA PRO A 151 10.70 1.66 -22.84
C PRO A 151 11.57 2.90 -22.63
N ALA A 152 12.45 2.85 -21.62
CA ALA A 152 13.58 3.77 -21.55
C ALA A 152 14.47 3.50 -22.76
N THR A 153 14.09 4.01 -23.93
CA THR A 153 15.02 4.25 -25.02
C THR A 153 15.89 5.38 -24.53
N SER A 154 16.98 4.98 -23.87
CA SER A 154 18.07 5.88 -23.60
C SER A 154 18.69 6.25 -24.94
N ASP A 155 18.19 7.31 -25.57
CA ASP A 155 18.97 8.07 -26.55
C ASP A 155 20.08 8.79 -25.77
N PHE A 156 21.07 8.03 -25.31
CA PHE A 156 22.38 8.51 -24.88
C PHE A 156 23.28 8.81 -26.11
N SER A 157 22.68 9.32 -27.17
CA SER A 157 23.36 9.68 -28.41
C SER A 157 22.83 11.03 -28.84
N ASN A 158 23.30 12.09 -28.18
CA ASN A 158 23.62 13.40 -28.77
C ASN A 158 23.96 14.40 -27.65
N THR A 159 25.05 14.14 -26.93
CA THR A 159 25.82 15.23 -26.31
C THR A 159 27.09 15.38 -27.13
N PRO A 160 27.23 16.41 -27.98
CA PRO A 160 28.53 16.72 -28.57
C PRO A 160 29.50 17.00 -27.44
N ALA A 161 30.64 16.30 -27.42
CA ALA A 161 31.70 16.51 -26.46
C ALA A 161 32.16 17.98 -26.47
N PRO A 162 32.47 18.60 -25.32
CA PRO A 162 33.11 19.91 -25.31
C PRO A 162 34.50 19.77 -25.94
N SER A 163 34.75 20.55 -26.99
CA SER A 163 36.04 20.62 -27.70
C SER A 163 37.15 21.11 -26.75
N PRO A 164 38.37 20.56 -26.85
CA PRO A 164 39.48 20.95 -25.99
C PRO A 164 40.21 22.14 -26.62
N ASP A 165 39.59 23.32 -26.66
CA ASP A 165 40.30 24.55 -27.05
C ASP A 165 39.67 25.76 -26.38
N ALA A 166 40.17 26.08 -25.19
CA ALA A 166 40.05 27.41 -24.60
C ALA A 166 41.34 27.71 -23.84
N SER A 167 42.31 28.32 -24.53
CA SER A 167 43.46 28.94 -23.90
C SER A 167 43.00 30.08 -22.98
N PRO A 168 43.64 30.31 -21.82
CA PRO A 168 43.20 31.33 -20.88
C PRO A 168 43.50 32.75 -21.40
N PRO A 169 42.58 33.72 -21.29
CA PRO A 169 42.87 35.11 -21.61
C PRO A 169 43.77 35.72 -20.51
N THR A 170 44.89 36.28 -20.95
CA THR A 170 45.82 37.09 -20.15
C THR A 170 45.19 38.41 -19.70
N SER A 171 45.31 38.72 -18.42
CA SER A 171 44.92 39.99 -17.80
C SER A 171 45.81 41.15 -18.27
N PRO A 172 45.25 42.34 -18.54
CA PRO A 172 45.95 43.61 -18.37
C PRO A 172 45.76 44.18 -16.96
#